data_AF-A0A7C2F401-F1
#
_entry.id   AF-A0A7C2F401-F1
#
_cell.length_a   1.000
_cell.length_b   1.000
_cell.length_c   1.000
_cell.angle_alpha   90.00
_cell.angle_beta   90.00
_cell.angle_gamma   90.00
#
_symmetry.space_group_name_H-M   'P 1'
#
loop_
_entity.id
_entity.type
_entity.pdbx_description
1 polymer ?
#
loop_
_entity_poly.entity_id
_entity_poly.type
_entity_poly.pdbx_seq_one_letter_code
_entity_poly.pdbx_strand_id
1 'polypeptide(L)'
;MGSEWGGYAAAPAIGGGRRAVREAAEEASEHLARQSAQQAAREAGEQFAMPTRGTRIYRVFGGEPMEADAWMRNEFSGPWGRYWTPIDPRTVRNYRDIAGLPSQNRERFLVIGEIVNPRGIEVSRAAPIGGNRGGLIEYMIPNPRQQIRILRVMGLNPPL
;
A
#
# COMPACT_ATOMS: atom_id res chain seq x y z
N MET A 1 -45.98 -76.19 1.17
CA MET A 1 -45.05 -75.99 2.30
C MET A 1 -43.66 -75.71 1.74
N GLY A 2 -43.00 -74.64 2.21
CA GLY A 2 -41.56 -74.35 2.01
C GLY A 2 -41.23 -73.58 0.72
N SER A 3 -41.26 -72.24 0.65
CA SER A 3 -40.48 -71.19 1.33
C SER A 3 -39.37 -70.61 0.42
N GLU A 4 -39.70 -69.43 -0.12
CA GLU A 4 -38.89 -68.22 -0.39
C GLU A 4 -37.36 -68.33 -0.36
N TRP A 5 -36.74 -68.01 -1.51
CA TRP A 5 -35.35 -67.57 -1.59
C TRP A 5 -35.31 -66.07 -1.88
N GLY A 6 -35.26 -65.29 -0.81
CA GLY A 6 -34.80 -63.90 -0.82
C GLY A 6 -33.28 -63.87 -0.70
N GLY A 7 -32.61 -63.11 -1.58
CA GLY A 7 -31.18 -62.84 -1.52
C GLY A 7 -30.91 -61.43 -2.01
N TYR A 8 -30.94 -60.48 -1.09
CA TYR A 8 -30.71 -59.06 -1.32
C TYR A 8 -29.28 -58.82 -1.82
N ALA A 9 -29.15 -58.14 -2.96
CA ALA A 9 -27.90 -57.53 -3.36
C ALA A 9 -27.57 -56.39 -2.38
N ALA A 10 -26.49 -56.53 -1.62
CA ALA A 10 -25.94 -55.44 -0.84
C ALA A 10 -25.35 -54.37 -1.79
N ALA A 11 -25.97 -53.20 -1.84
CA ALA A 11 -25.40 -52.04 -2.51
C ALA A 11 -24.15 -51.56 -1.74
N PRO A 12 -23.01 -51.26 -2.40
CA PRO A 12 -21.86 -50.70 -1.72
C PRO A 12 -22.16 -49.29 -1.22
N ALA A 13 -21.74 -49.04 0.02
CA ALA A 13 -21.96 -47.80 0.75
C ALA A 13 -21.42 -46.57 0.00
N ILE A 14 -22.34 -45.69 -0.41
CA ILE A 14 -22.03 -44.33 -0.93
C ILE A 14 -21.68 -43.42 0.27
N GLY A 15 -20.55 -43.70 0.93
CA GLY A 15 -20.12 -42.97 2.14
C GLY A 15 -18.90 -42.06 1.94
N GLY A 16 -17.97 -42.46 1.06
CA GLY A 16 -16.69 -41.75 0.88
C GLY A 16 -16.78 -40.46 0.06
N GLY A 17 -17.63 -40.44 -0.98
CA GLY A 17 -17.69 -39.30 -1.90
C GLY A 17 -18.22 -38.01 -1.27
N ARG A 18 -19.12 -38.09 -0.29
CA ARG A 18 -19.72 -36.89 0.34
C ARG A 18 -18.76 -36.13 1.27
N ARG A 19 -17.77 -36.81 1.86
CA ARG A 19 -16.71 -36.15 2.67
C ARG A 19 -15.67 -35.51 1.77
N ALA A 20 -15.17 -36.24 0.78
CA ALA A 20 -14.19 -35.70 -0.18
C ALA A 20 -14.73 -34.48 -0.95
N VAL A 21 -16.02 -34.49 -1.33
CA VAL A 21 -16.66 -33.34 -1.98
C VAL A 21 -16.80 -32.15 -1.02
N ARG A 22 -17.02 -32.37 0.28
CA ARG A 22 -17.13 -31.31 1.28
C ARG A 22 -15.77 -30.69 1.60
N GLU A 23 -14.73 -31.50 1.74
CA GLU A 23 -13.35 -31.05 1.96
C GLU A 23 -12.82 -30.27 0.75
N ALA A 24 -13.05 -30.77 -0.47
CA ALA A 24 -12.71 -30.04 -1.69
C ALA A 24 -13.48 -28.71 -1.83
N ALA A 25 -14.74 -28.66 -1.36
CA ALA A 25 -15.52 -27.43 -1.36
C ALA A 25 -15.01 -26.41 -0.32
N GLU A 26 -14.55 -26.85 0.86
CA GLU A 26 -13.92 -26.00 1.87
C GLU A 26 -12.58 -25.44 1.39
N GLU A 27 -11.72 -26.27 0.79
CA GLU A 27 -10.44 -25.80 0.21
C GLU A 27 -10.65 -24.82 -0.94
N ALA A 28 -11.62 -25.07 -1.82
CA ALA A 28 -11.98 -24.14 -2.90
C ALA A 28 -12.53 -22.83 -2.34
N SER A 29 -13.33 -22.88 -1.27
CA SER A 29 -13.85 -21.68 -0.60
C SER A 29 -12.75 -20.85 0.04
N GLU A 30 -11.78 -21.49 0.72
CA GLU A 30 -10.60 -20.79 1.25
C GLU A 30 -9.75 -20.17 0.15
N HIS A 31 -9.57 -20.88 -0.96
CA HIS A 31 -8.79 -20.38 -2.09
C HIS A 31 -9.45 -19.15 -2.72
N LEU A 32 -10.78 -19.19 -2.92
CA LEU A 32 -11.56 -18.05 -3.41
C LEU A 32 -11.57 -16.87 -2.42
N ALA A 33 -11.60 -17.15 -1.10
CA ALA A 33 -11.48 -16.12 -0.07
C ALA A 33 -10.10 -15.44 -0.11
N ARG A 34 -9.02 -16.20 -0.30
CA ARG A 34 -7.67 -15.65 -0.47
C ARG A 34 -7.54 -14.83 -1.75
N GLN A 35 -8.09 -15.31 -2.86
CA GLN A 35 -8.07 -14.59 -4.14
C GLN A 35 -8.88 -13.29 -4.08
N SER A 36 -10.08 -13.32 -3.52
CA SER A 36 -10.91 -12.12 -3.36
C SER A 36 -10.29 -11.11 -2.39
N ALA A 37 -9.65 -11.55 -1.30
CA ALA A 37 -8.91 -10.67 -0.40
C ALA A 37 -7.70 -10.02 -1.10
N GLN A 38 -6.97 -10.77 -1.94
CA GLN A 38 -5.88 -10.22 -2.74
C GLN A 38 -6.37 -9.23 -3.79
N GLN A 39 -7.52 -9.51 -4.42
CA GLN A 39 -8.12 -8.65 -5.42
C GLN A 39 -8.65 -7.35 -4.79
N ALA A 40 -9.34 -7.42 -3.66
CA ALA A 40 -9.78 -6.26 -2.90
C ALA A 40 -8.59 -5.43 -2.37
N ALA A 41 -7.48 -6.07 -1.97
CA ALA A 41 -6.27 -5.35 -1.57
C ALA A 41 -5.59 -4.64 -2.76
N ARG A 42 -5.63 -5.24 -3.96
CA ARG A 42 -5.17 -4.60 -5.20
C ARG A 42 -6.06 -3.42 -5.57
N GLU A 43 -7.38 -3.60 -5.56
CA GLU A 43 -8.36 -2.57 -5.89
C GLU A 43 -8.33 -1.41 -4.87
N ALA A 44 -8.17 -1.70 -3.58
CA ALA A 44 -7.95 -0.68 -2.56
C ALA A 44 -6.61 0.05 -2.78
N GLY A 45 -5.55 -0.70 -3.10
CA GLY A 45 -4.25 -0.12 -3.48
C GLY A 45 -4.32 0.77 -4.73
N GLU A 46 -5.19 0.43 -5.68
CA GLU A 46 -5.46 1.20 -6.91
C GLU A 46 -6.35 2.43 -6.65
N GLN A 47 -7.31 2.35 -5.71
CA GLN A 47 -8.07 3.52 -5.27
C GLN A 47 -7.21 4.55 -4.54
N PHE A 48 -6.20 4.11 -3.77
CA PHE A 48 -5.16 4.99 -3.23
C PHE A 48 -4.11 5.37 -4.29
N ALA A 49 -4.11 4.76 -5.47
CA ALA A 49 -3.13 5.07 -6.51
C ALA A 49 -3.49 6.31 -7.31
N MET A 50 -4.77 6.62 -7.53
CA MET A 50 -5.13 7.73 -8.41
C MET A 50 -5.14 9.09 -7.70
N PRO A 51 -4.25 10.04 -8.05
CA PRO A 51 -4.22 11.36 -7.45
C PRO A 51 -5.45 12.15 -7.89
N THR A 52 -6.33 12.48 -6.95
CA THR A 52 -7.51 13.31 -7.22
C THR A 52 -7.51 14.55 -6.33
N ARG A 53 -8.30 15.56 -6.71
CA ARG A 53 -8.46 16.76 -5.88
C ARG A 53 -9.09 16.36 -4.54
N GLY A 54 -8.51 16.82 -3.43
CA GLY A 54 -8.94 16.48 -2.08
C GLY A 54 -8.19 15.28 -1.47
N THR A 55 -7.40 14.54 -2.24
CA THR A 55 -6.57 13.45 -1.71
C THR A 55 -5.55 14.02 -0.72
N ARG A 56 -5.49 13.42 0.48
CA ARG A 56 -4.49 13.73 1.49
C ARG A 56 -3.18 13.02 1.16
N ILE A 57 -2.08 13.74 1.29
CA ILE A 57 -0.74 13.28 0.97
C ILE A 57 0.25 13.71 2.04
N TYR A 58 1.37 13.00 2.11
CA TYR A 58 2.34 13.08 3.18
C TYR A 58 3.76 13.14 2.63
N ARG A 59 4.62 13.90 3.32
CA ARG A 59 6.05 13.96 3.00
C ARG A 59 6.86 14.01 4.29
N VAL A 60 7.77 13.05 4.43
CA VAL A 60 8.77 13.05 5.51
C VAL A 60 10.06 13.68 4.99
N PHE A 61 10.58 14.64 5.73
CA PHE A 61 11.80 15.37 5.38
C PHE A 61 12.61 15.76 6.61
N GLY A 62 13.78 16.34 6.40
CA GLY A 62 14.63 16.86 7.47
C GLY A 62 16.05 16.32 7.42
N GLY A 63 16.81 16.74 6.41
CA GLY A 63 18.29 16.64 6.39
C GLY A 63 18.92 18.02 6.57
N GLU A 64 20.24 18.09 6.56
CA GLU A 64 20.91 19.38 6.33
C GLU A 64 20.50 19.91 4.94
N PRO A 65 20.17 21.20 4.78
CA PRO A 65 19.91 21.77 3.46
C PRO A 65 21.11 21.48 2.56
N MET A 66 20.88 20.85 1.40
CA MET A 66 21.93 20.76 0.40
C MET A 66 22.23 22.17 -0.13
N GLU A 67 23.43 22.45 -0.63
CA GLU A 67 23.68 23.72 -1.35
C GLU A 67 22.64 23.94 -2.46
N ALA A 68 22.22 22.85 -3.11
CA ALA A 68 21.11 22.80 -4.05
C ALA A 68 19.79 23.36 -3.50
N ASP A 69 19.46 23.05 -2.25
CA ASP A 69 18.27 23.55 -1.58
C ASP A 69 18.38 25.04 -1.22
N ALA A 70 19.59 25.55 -0.97
CA ALA A 70 19.80 26.96 -0.65
C ALA A 70 19.46 27.87 -1.85
N TRP A 71 19.90 27.50 -3.07
CA TRP A 71 19.58 28.29 -4.27
C TRP A 71 18.21 27.95 -4.88
N MET A 72 17.68 26.75 -4.66
CA MET A 72 16.33 26.35 -5.08
C MET A 72 15.26 26.49 -3.98
N ARG A 73 15.47 27.31 -2.95
CA ARG A 73 14.46 27.59 -1.90
C ARG A 73 13.81 26.33 -1.29
N ASN A 74 14.63 25.31 -1.01
CA ASN A 74 14.24 24.02 -0.42
C ASN A 74 13.26 23.18 -1.26
N GLU A 75 13.35 23.27 -2.60
CA GLU A 75 12.48 22.55 -3.54
C GLU A 75 12.84 21.08 -3.78
N PHE A 76 13.99 20.59 -3.30
CA PHE A 76 14.35 19.17 -3.43
C PHE A 76 14.15 18.41 -2.12
N SER A 77 14.83 18.84 -1.06
CA SER A 77 14.86 18.11 0.22
C SER A 77 13.91 18.66 1.27
N GLY A 78 13.32 19.83 1.02
CA GLY A 78 12.44 20.54 1.96
C GLY A 78 10.96 20.14 1.89
N PRO A 79 10.08 20.94 2.53
CA PRO A 79 8.64 20.65 2.61
C PRO A 79 7.92 20.70 1.26
N TRP A 80 8.55 21.30 0.23
CA TRP A 80 7.99 21.44 -1.12
C TRP A 80 8.64 20.51 -2.14
N GLY A 81 9.37 19.48 -1.69
CA GLY A 81 9.92 18.47 -2.61
C GLY A 81 8.84 17.77 -3.42
N ARG A 82 9.24 17.17 -4.54
CA ARG A 82 8.30 16.63 -5.55
C ARG A 82 7.65 15.30 -5.18
N TYR A 83 8.29 14.52 -4.31
CA TYR A 83 7.82 13.18 -3.95
C TYR A 83 7.02 13.21 -2.65
N TRP A 84 5.80 12.70 -2.74
CA TRP A 84 4.80 12.60 -1.67
C TRP A 84 4.18 11.21 -1.69
N THR A 85 3.65 10.74 -0.58
CA THR A 85 2.90 9.47 -0.54
C THR A 85 1.46 9.72 -0.10
N PRO A 86 0.46 9.00 -0.63
CA PRO A 86 -0.91 9.00 -0.08
C PRO A 86 -1.02 8.20 1.23
N ILE A 87 0.02 7.48 1.64
CA ILE A 87 0.01 6.65 2.84
C ILE A 87 0.57 7.45 4.02
N ASP A 88 -0.13 7.45 5.16
CA ASP A 88 0.35 8.12 6.36
C ASP A 88 1.63 7.42 6.89
N PRO A 89 2.79 8.12 6.94
CA PRO A 89 4.04 7.51 7.37
C PRO A 89 3.99 6.94 8.79
N ARG A 90 3.12 7.46 9.65
CA ARG A 90 2.98 7.04 11.05
C ARG A 90 2.26 5.70 11.21
N THR A 91 1.58 5.23 10.18
CA THR A 91 0.91 3.91 10.17
C THR A 91 1.79 2.83 9.55
N VAL A 92 2.99 3.20 9.10
CA VAL A 92 3.91 2.32 8.39
C VAL A 92 5.08 1.97 9.30
N ARG A 93 5.29 0.68 9.55
CA ARG A 93 6.49 0.22 10.26
C ARG A 93 7.70 0.28 9.34
N ASN A 94 8.84 0.75 9.87
CA ASN A 94 10.10 0.93 9.14
C ASN A 94 9.90 1.80 7.89
N TYR A 95 9.27 2.96 8.07
CA TYR A 95 8.86 3.83 6.97
C TYR A 95 10.05 4.17 6.07
N ARG A 96 11.20 4.54 6.65
CA ARG A 96 12.46 4.83 5.95
C ARG A 96 12.81 3.79 4.89
N ASP A 97 12.75 2.50 5.25
CA ASP A 97 13.16 1.41 4.37
C ASP A 97 12.23 1.31 3.15
N ILE A 98 10.93 1.30 3.39
CA ILE A 98 9.96 1.10 2.30
C ILE A 98 9.71 2.37 1.48
N ALA A 99 9.93 3.55 2.06
CA ALA A 99 9.89 4.83 1.35
C ALA A 99 11.22 5.14 0.64
N GLY A 100 12.22 4.26 0.74
CA GLY A 100 13.51 4.46 0.07
C GLY A 100 14.21 5.74 0.53
N LEU A 101 14.01 6.19 1.77
CA LEU A 101 14.55 7.47 2.20
C LEU A 101 16.06 7.39 2.41
N PRO A 102 16.88 8.25 1.78
CA PRO A 102 18.32 8.24 1.97
C PRO A 102 18.71 8.53 3.43
N SER A 103 19.88 8.06 3.87
CA SER A 103 20.37 8.28 5.25
C SER A 103 20.54 9.77 5.60
N GLN A 104 20.71 10.62 4.59
CA GLN A 104 20.77 12.07 4.73
C GLN A 104 19.43 12.69 5.17
N ASN A 105 18.29 12.09 4.81
CA ASN A 105 17.00 12.49 5.36
C ASN A 105 16.91 11.94 6.79
N ARG A 106 16.90 12.82 7.79
CA ARG A 106 16.82 12.44 9.22
C ARG A 106 15.40 12.38 9.76
N GLU A 107 14.39 12.44 8.88
CA GLU A 107 12.98 12.26 9.23
C GLU A 107 12.53 13.15 10.38
N ARG A 108 13.02 14.40 10.41
CA ARG A 108 12.74 15.34 11.51
C ARG A 108 11.34 15.94 11.42
N PHE A 109 10.75 15.95 10.23
CA PHE A 109 9.51 16.64 9.97
C PHE A 109 8.59 15.83 9.05
N LEU A 110 7.29 15.95 9.31
CA LEU A 110 6.21 15.45 8.45
C LEU A 110 5.36 16.62 7.98
N VAL A 111 5.19 16.73 6.66
CA VAL A 111 4.19 17.61 6.05
C VAL A 111 2.97 16.80 5.65
N ILE A 112 1.80 17.32 6.00
CA ILE A 112 0.51 16.82 5.53
C ILE A 112 -0.04 17.85 4.55
N GLY A 113 -0.34 17.41 3.33
CA GLY A 113 -0.89 18.21 2.27
C GLY A 113 -2.19 17.63 1.73
N GLU A 114 -2.87 18.43 0.92
CA GLU A 114 -4.04 18.03 0.13
C GLU A 114 -3.82 18.44 -1.32
N ILE A 115 -4.10 17.53 -2.26
CA ILE A 115 -4.02 17.83 -3.69
C ILE A 115 -5.13 18.81 -4.07
N VAL A 116 -4.78 19.99 -4.57
CA VAL A 116 -5.73 20.96 -5.12
C VAL A 116 -5.81 20.92 -6.64
N ASN A 117 -4.76 20.41 -7.31
CA ASN A 117 -4.70 20.25 -8.76
C ASN A 117 -3.93 18.96 -9.13
N PRO A 118 -4.63 17.89 -9.58
CA PRO A 118 -3.99 16.60 -9.89
C PRO A 118 -3.27 16.56 -11.24
N ARG A 119 -3.34 17.62 -12.06
CA ARG A 119 -2.82 17.60 -13.44
C ARG A 119 -1.31 17.32 -13.45
N GLY A 120 -0.91 16.28 -14.19
CA GLY A 120 0.50 15.91 -14.37
C GLY A 120 1.14 15.27 -13.12
N ILE A 121 0.36 14.90 -12.11
CA ILE A 121 0.88 14.06 -11.02
C ILE A 121 1.05 12.64 -11.57
N GLU A 122 2.25 12.11 -11.43
CA GLU A 122 2.58 10.74 -11.83
C GLU A 122 2.59 9.83 -10.60
N VAL A 123 2.09 8.62 -10.77
CA VAL A 123 2.08 7.60 -9.73
C VAL A 123 3.26 6.68 -9.98
N SER A 124 4.07 6.47 -8.95
CA SER A 124 5.22 5.59 -9.02
C SER A 124 5.41 4.81 -7.72
N ARG A 125 6.45 3.99 -7.70
CA ARG A 125 6.93 3.31 -6.50
C ARG A 125 8.22 3.99 -6.07
N ALA A 126 8.38 4.19 -4.77
CA ALA A 126 9.58 4.73 -4.17
C ALA A 126 10.79 3.93 -4.65
N ALA A 127 11.78 4.62 -5.19
CA ALA A 127 13.00 3.98 -5.66
C ALA A 127 13.79 3.40 -4.47
N PRO A 128 14.50 2.27 -4.66
CA PRO A 128 15.52 1.85 -3.70
C PRO A 128 16.66 2.88 -3.69
N ILE A 129 17.04 3.37 -2.51
CA ILE A 129 18.13 4.33 -2.35
C ILE A 129 19.03 3.89 -1.20
N GLY A 130 20.32 3.73 -1.48
CA GLY A 130 21.30 3.21 -0.52
C GLY A 130 20.95 1.77 -0.11
N GLY A 131 20.77 1.53 1.19
CA GLY A 131 20.36 0.23 1.74
C GLY A 131 18.84 0.05 1.91
N ASN A 132 18.03 1.05 1.55
CA ASN A 132 16.58 1.02 1.74
C ASN A 132 15.88 0.48 0.50
N ARG A 133 14.92 -0.44 0.69
CA ARG A 133 14.29 -1.22 -0.39
C ARG A 133 13.38 -0.40 -1.31
N GLY A 134 12.79 0.67 -0.81
CA GLY A 134 11.74 1.39 -1.55
C GLY A 134 10.47 0.53 -1.72
N GLY A 135 9.62 0.92 -2.68
CA GLY A 135 8.38 0.21 -3.03
C GLY A 135 7.09 0.81 -2.45
N LEU A 136 7.18 1.79 -1.56
CA LEU A 136 6.00 2.56 -1.13
C LEU A 136 5.38 3.28 -2.33
N ILE A 137 4.05 3.39 -2.36
CA ILE A 137 3.40 4.18 -3.41
C ILE A 137 3.71 5.67 -3.20
N GLU A 138 4.12 6.32 -4.29
CA GLU A 138 4.47 7.74 -4.30
C GLU A 138 3.82 8.46 -5.48
N TYR A 139 3.60 9.75 -5.27
CA TYR A 139 3.19 10.72 -6.26
C TYR A 139 4.37 11.64 -6.54
N MET A 140 4.78 11.69 -7.81
CA MET A 140 5.66 12.73 -8.31
C MET A 140 4.79 13.91 -8.71
N ILE A 141 4.88 15.00 -7.94
CA ILE A 141 4.09 16.21 -8.13
C ILE A 141 5.02 17.26 -8.76
N PRO A 142 4.82 17.65 -10.03
CA PRO A 142 5.78 18.48 -10.75
C PRO A 142 5.87 19.91 -10.19
N ASN A 143 4.76 20.46 -9.70
CA ASN A 143 4.68 21.81 -9.14
C ASN A 143 4.00 21.82 -7.75
N PRO A 144 4.65 21.30 -6.69
CA PRO A 144 4.03 21.13 -5.37
C PRO A 144 3.39 22.40 -4.80
N ARG A 145 4.04 23.57 -4.96
CA ARG A 145 3.54 24.87 -4.51
C ARG A 145 2.21 25.30 -5.14
N GLN A 146 1.93 24.83 -6.35
CA GLN A 146 0.71 25.16 -7.09
C GLN A 146 -0.34 24.04 -7.01
N GLN A 147 0.10 22.82 -6.68
CA GLN A 147 -0.74 21.61 -6.72
C GLN A 147 -1.14 21.10 -5.35
N ILE A 148 -0.51 21.56 -4.28
CA ILE A 148 -0.72 21.09 -2.92
C ILE A 148 -1.06 22.27 -2.00
N ARG A 149 -2.11 22.11 -1.21
CA ARG A 149 -2.39 22.95 -0.05
C ARG A 149 -1.81 22.28 1.19
N ILE A 150 -0.85 22.93 1.85
CA ILE A 150 -0.32 22.43 3.13
C ILE A 150 -1.39 22.56 4.20
N LEU A 151 -1.70 21.45 4.86
CA LEU A 151 -2.63 21.40 5.98
C LEU A 151 -1.89 21.52 7.31
N ARG A 152 -0.74 20.85 7.42
CA ARG A 152 0.03 20.80 8.67
C ARG A 152 1.49 20.49 8.41
N VAL A 153 2.36 21.07 9.23
CA VAL A 153 3.76 20.65 9.39
C VAL A 153 3.95 20.26 10.85
N MET A 154 4.63 19.15 11.11
CA MET A 154 4.93 18.69 12.47
C MET A 154 6.36 18.18 12.57
N GLY A 155 6.96 18.36 13.74
CA GLY A 155 8.20 17.68 14.10
C GLY A 155 7.92 16.22 14.48
N LEU A 156 8.84 15.33 14.11
CA LEU A 156 8.83 13.92 14.48
C LEU A 156 9.88 13.67 15.57
N ASN A 157 9.45 13.08 16.69
CA ASN A 157 10.30 12.69 17.80
C ASN A 157 9.67 11.49 18.53
N PRO A 158 10.22 10.26 18.40
CA PRO A 158 11.40 9.89 17.59
C PRO A 158 11.13 9.93 16.07
N PRO A 159 12.18 9.83 15.24
CA PRO A 159 12.06 9.51 13.81
C PRO A 159 11.30 8.19 13.53
N LEU A 160 10.82 8.00 12.29
CA LEU A 160 9.98 6.87 11.85
C LEU A 160 10.76 5.66 11.27
#